data_AF-Q5R8L4-F1
#
_entry.id   AF-Q5R8L4-F1
#
_cell.length_a   1.000
_cell.length_b   1.000
_cell.length_c   1.000
_cell.angle_alpha   90.00
_cell.angle_beta   90.00
_cell.angle_gamma   90.00
#
_symmetry.space_group_name_H-M   'P 1'
#
loop_
_entity.id
_entity.type
_entity.pdbx_description
1 polymer ?
#
loop_
_entity_poly.entity_id
_entity_poly.type
_entity_poly.pdbx_seq_one_letter_code
_entity_poly.pdbx_strand_id
1 'polypeptide(L)'
;KKPKKDSSLSAVLNSIDVKYQMWKLGVVFTDNSFLYLAWYMTMSVLGHYDNFFFAAHLLDIAMGFKTLRTILSSVTHNGKQLVLTVGLLAVVVYLYTVVAFNFFRKFYNKSEDGDTPDMKCDDMLTCYMFHMYVGVRAGGGIGDEIEDPAGDEYEIYRIIFDITFFFFVIVILLAIIQGLIIDAFGELRDQQEQVKEDKETKCFICGIGNDYFDTVPHGFETHTLQEHNLANYLFFLMYLINKDETEHTGQESYVWKMYQERCWEFFPAGDCFRKQYEDQLN
;
A
#
# COMPACT_ATOMS: atom_id res chain seq x y z
N LYS A 1 2.07 9.26 -59.18
CA LYS A 1 3.41 9.00 -58.61
C LYS A 1 3.59 9.90 -57.38
N LYS A 2 3.44 9.38 -56.15
CA LYS A 2 3.88 10.13 -54.95
C LYS A 2 5.41 10.19 -54.96
N PRO A 3 6.06 11.35 -54.71
CA PRO A 3 7.50 11.41 -54.66
C PRO A 3 7.99 10.64 -53.42
N LYS A 4 8.86 9.64 -53.63
CA LYS A 4 9.60 9.01 -52.53
C LYS A 4 10.56 10.07 -52.00
N LYS A 5 10.34 10.51 -50.75
CA LYS A 5 11.24 11.41 -50.05
C LYS A 5 12.45 10.59 -49.61
N ASP A 6 13.63 10.89 -50.12
CA ASP A 6 14.86 10.19 -49.74
C ASP A 6 15.08 10.34 -48.23
N SER A 7 14.90 9.25 -47.49
CA SER A 7 14.98 9.24 -46.03
C SER A 7 16.43 9.18 -45.58
N SER A 8 17.13 10.31 -45.68
CA SER A 8 18.35 10.46 -44.89
C SER A 8 17.96 10.44 -43.41
N LEU A 9 18.51 9.50 -42.64
CA LEU A 9 18.21 9.32 -41.21
C LEU A 9 18.40 10.62 -40.39
N SER A 10 19.30 11.52 -40.82
CA SER A 10 19.51 12.83 -40.20
C SER A 10 18.35 13.81 -40.44
N ALA A 11 17.71 13.76 -41.61
CA ALA A 11 16.51 14.55 -41.89
C ALA A 11 15.29 14.04 -41.11
N VAL A 12 15.25 12.74 -40.80
CA VAL A 12 14.22 12.11 -39.96
C VAL A 12 14.41 12.49 -38.49
N LEU A 13 15.64 12.46 -37.97
CA LEU A 13 15.99 12.88 -36.59
C LEU A 13 15.61 14.34 -36.31
N ASN A 14 15.82 15.25 -37.28
CA ASN A 14 15.41 16.65 -37.15
C ASN A 14 13.90 16.89 -37.30
N SER A 15 13.13 15.88 -37.71
CA SER A 15 11.66 15.97 -37.85
C SER A 15 10.89 15.41 -36.65
N ILE A 16 11.59 15.03 -35.57
CA ILE A 16 10.98 14.48 -34.36
C ILE A 16 10.28 15.59 -33.56
N ASP A 17 9.05 15.32 -33.12
CA ASP A 17 8.33 16.18 -32.19
C ASP A 17 8.95 16.12 -30.79
N VAL A 18 9.83 17.09 -30.51
CA VAL A 18 10.52 17.24 -29.21
C VAL A 18 9.52 17.46 -28.08
N LYS A 19 8.40 18.15 -28.32
CA LYS A 19 7.37 18.41 -27.30
C LYS A 19 6.70 17.10 -26.89
N TYR A 20 6.39 16.24 -27.86
CA TYR A 20 5.84 14.91 -27.59
C TYR A 20 6.81 14.02 -26.81
N GLN A 21 8.11 14.03 -27.16
CA GLN A 21 9.10 13.23 -26.44
C GLN A 21 9.28 13.72 -25.00
N MET A 22 9.28 15.03 -24.76
CA MET A 22 9.35 15.58 -23.41
C MET A 22 8.13 15.18 -22.57
N TRP A 23 6.93 15.23 -23.15
CA TRP A 23 5.71 14.74 -22.48
C TRP A 23 5.80 13.25 -22.17
N LYS A 24 6.22 12.43 -23.13
CA LYS A 24 6.38 10.98 -22.96
C LYS A 24 7.38 10.65 -21.84
N LEU A 25 8.53 11.32 -21.82
CA LEU A 25 9.51 11.16 -20.74
C LEU A 25 8.91 11.53 -19.39
N GLY A 26 8.12 12.61 -19.32
CA GLY A 26 7.37 12.97 -18.12
C GLY A 26 6.50 11.82 -17.61
N VAL A 27 5.73 11.18 -18.49
CA VAL A 27 4.90 10.02 -18.14
C VAL A 27 5.74 8.84 -17.64
N VAL A 28 6.86 8.54 -18.31
CA VAL A 28 7.78 7.45 -17.91
C VAL A 28 8.39 7.71 -16.52
N PHE A 29 8.82 8.94 -16.24
CA PHE A 29 9.40 9.30 -14.94
C PHE A 29 8.37 9.38 -13.80
N THR A 30 7.07 9.39 -14.10
CA THR A 30 6.02 9.26 -13.08
C THR A 30 5.60 7.81 -12.81
N ASP A 31 6.05 6.84 -13.61
CA ASP A 31 5.72 5.44 -13.40
C ASP A 31 6.54 4.83 -12.24
N ASN A 32 5.85 4.30 -11.24
CA ASN A 32 6.49 3.74 -10.05
C ASN A 32 7.39 2.53 -10.37
N SER A 33 7.02 1.71 -11.36
CA SER A 33 7.82 0.53 -11.74
C SER A 33 9.11 0.96 -12.41
N PHE A 34 9.04 1.97 -13.29
CA PHE A 34 10.22 2.56 -13.90
C PHE A 34 11.14 3.21 -12.87
N LEU A 35 10.59 4.01 -11.94
CA LEU A 35 11.37 4.63 -10.88
C LEU A 35 12.08 3.60 -10.00
N TYR A 36 11.41 2.49 -9.67
CA TYR A 36 12.01 1.37 -8.95
C TYR A 36 13.20 0.75 -9.69
N LEU A 37 13.04 0.47 -10.99
CA LEU A 37 14.11 -0.08 -11.84
C LEU A 37 15.25 0.93 -12.06
N ALA A 38 14.95 2.21 -12.19
CA ALA A 38 15.94 3.27 -12.32
C ALA A 38 16.77 3.43 -11.04
N TRP A 39 16.12 3.37 -9.86
CA TRP A 39 16.80 3.31 -8.57
C TRP A 39 17.70 2.08 -8.47
N TYR A 40 17.21 0.90 -8.85
CA TYR A 40 17.99 -0.34 -8.86
C TYR A 40 19.24 -0.23 -9.73
N MET A 41 19.11 0.31 -10.96
CA MET A 41 20.24 0.58 -11.85
C MET A 41 21.23 1.58 -11.26
N THR A 42 20.72 2.62 -10.59
CA THR A 42 21.57 3.64 -9.93
C THR A 42 22.39 3.01 -8.81
N MET A 43 21.81 2.12 -8.00
CA MET A 43 22.54 1.37 -6.98
C MET A 43 23.64 0.49 -7.58
N SER A 44 23.43 -0.10 -8.78
CA SER A 44 24.46 -0.89 -9.46
C SER A 44 25.67 -0.03 -9.86
N VAL A 45 25.43 1.16 -10.41
CA VAL A 45 26.49 2.11 -10.78
C VAL A 45 27.24 2.59 -9.53
N LEU A 46 26.51 2.91 -8.45
CA LEU A 46 27.10 3.30 -7.17
C LEU A 46 27.90 2.15 -6.51
N GLY A 47 27.49 0.90 -6.74
CA GLY A 47 28.19 -0.31 -6.30
C GLY A 47 29.63 -0.41 -6.80
N HIS A 48 29.92 0.16 -7.97
CA HIS A 48 31.29 0.23 -8.48
C HIS A 48 32.18 1.22 -7.72
N TYR A 49 31.61 2.22 -7.06
CA TYR A 49 32.34 3.15 -6.21
C TYR A 49 32.51 2.62 -4.77
N ASP A 50 31.44 2.05 -4.21
CA ASP A 50 31.44 1.42 -2.88
C ASP A 50 30.64 0.10 -2.91
N ASN A 51 31.29 -0.98 -2.50
CA ASN A 51 30.71 -2.32 -2.47
C ASN A 51 29.44 -2.43 -1.61
N PHE A 52 29.21 -1.52 -0.65
CA PHE A 52 28.00 -1.50 0.18
C PHE A 52 26.71 -1.45 -0.64
N PHE A 53 26.68 -0.70 -1.76
CA PHE A 53 25.46 -0.55 -2.56
C PHE A 53 25.01 -1.83 -3.26
N PHE A 54 25.89 -2.84 -3.40
CA PHE A 54 25.47 -4.16 -3.87
C PHE A 54 24.55 -4.87 -2.86
N ALA A 55 24.68 -4.61 -1.55
CA ALA A 55 23.79 -5.19 -0.55
C ALA A 55 22.35 -4.67 -0.69
N ALA A 56 22.15 -3.43 -1.15
CA ALA A 56 20.83 -2.85 -1.35
C ALA A 56 19.99 -3.60 -2.42
N HIS A 57 20.65 -4.28 -3.37
CA HIS A 57 19.97 -5.06 -4.41
C HIS A 57 19.24 -6.28 -3.81
N LEU A 58 19.70 -6.78 -2.65
CA LEU A 58 19.09 -7.91 -1.97
C LEU A 58 17.66 -7.59 -1.47
N LEU A 59 17.32 -6.31 -1.29
CA LEU A 59 15.97 -5.88 -0.93
C LEU A 59 14.94 -6.17 -2.02
N ASP A 60 15.36 -6.37 -3.28
CA ASP A 60 14.45 -6.73 -4.39
C ASP A 60 13.77 -8.09 -4.17
N ILE A 61 14.39 -8.99 -3.40
CA ILE A 61 13.77 -10.26 -2.98
C ILE A 61 12.39 -10.00 -2.34
N ALA A 62 12.25 -8.94 -1.54
CA ALA A 62 10.98 -8.59 -0.90
C ALA A 62 9.87 -8.23 -1.91
N MET A 63 10.23 -7.66 -3.06
CA MET A 63 9.30 -7.25 -4.12
C MET A 63 9.04 -8.35 -5.15
N GLY A 64 10.01 -9.25 -5.35
CA GLY A 64 9.93 -10.37 -6.30
C GLY A 64 8.92 -11.44 -5.90
N PHE A 65 8.71 -11.70 -4.61
CA PHE A 65 7.76 -12.70 -4.13
C PHE A 65 6.38 -12.09 -3.82
N LYS A 66 5.32 -12.67 -4.40
CA LYS A 66 3.93 -12.22 -4.18
C LYS A 66 3.56 -12.17 -2.69
N THR A 67 3.94 -13.18 -1.91
CA THR A 67 3.64 -13.26 -0.47
C THR A 67 4.34 -12.15 0.33
N LEU A 68 5.62 -11.87 0.04
CA LEU A 68 6.37 -10.80 0.71
C LEU A 68 5.83 -9.41 0.34
N ARG A 69 5.36 -9.24 -0.91
CA ARG A 69 4.69 -8.01 -1.34
C ARG A 69 3.41 -7.75 -0.54
N THR A 70 2.62 -8.78 -0.24
CA THR A 70 1.44 -8.65 0.63
C THR A 70 1.83 -8.21 2.06
N ILE A 71 2.92 -8.77 2.61
CA ILE A 71 3.44 -8.37 3.92
C ILE A 71 3.91 -6.90 3.92
N LEU A 72 4.61 -6.46 2.87
CA LEU A 72 5.00 -5.05 2.77
C LEU A 72 3.77 -4.15 2.60
N SER A 73 2.80 -4.60 1.82
CA SER A 73 1.55 -3.87 1.59
C SER A 73 0.72 -3.71 2.86
N SER A 74 0.73 -4.67 3.79
CA SER A 74 -0.03 -4.54 5.04
C SER A 74 0.50 -3.39 5.90
N VAL A 75 1.83 -3.24 5.99
CA VAL A 75 2.45 -2.14 6.73
C VAL A 75 2.24 -0.79 6.04
N THR A 76 2.26 -0.75 4.70
CA THR A 76 2.05 0.50 3.96
C THR A 76 0.59 0.89 3.79
N HIS A 77 -0.37 -0.04 3.92
CA HIS A 77 -1.81 0.21 3.80
C HIS A 77 -2.28 1.31 4.76
N ASN A 78 -1.90 1.17 6.03
CA ASN A 78 -2.21 2.13 7.10
C ASN A 78 -1.05 3.11 7.38
N GLY A 79 -0.15 3.31 6.41
CA GLY A 79 1.08 4.09 6.59
C GLY A 79 0.85 5.52 7.07
N LYS A 80 -0.23 6.20 6.60
CA LYS A 80 -0.59 7.55 7.07
C LYS A 80 -0.94 7.54 8.57
N GLN A 81 -1.73 6.56 9.01
CA GLN A 81 -2.11 6.43 10.42
C GLN A 81 -0.90 6.08 11.29
N LEU A 82 -0.03 5.19 10.80
CA LEU A 82 1.22 4.82 11.48
C LEU A 82 2.13 6.04 11.70
N VAL A 83 2.37 6.85 10.66
CA VAL A 83 3.19 8.07 10.76
C VAL A 83 2.59 9.07 11.74
N LEU A 84 1.26 9.27 11.71
CA LEU A 84 0.59 10.16 12.67
C LEU A 84 0.69 9.64 14.11
N THR A 85 0.61 8.32 14.31
CA THR A 85 0.74 7.69 15.63
C THR A 85 2.16 7.81 16.19
N VAL A 86 3.19 7.61 15.34
CA VAL A 86 4.59 7.86 15.71
C VAL A 86 4.83 9.35 16.01
N GLY A 87 4.17 10.25 15.27
CA GLY A 87 4.17 11.68 15.57
C GLY A 87 3.58 12.00 16.96
N LEU A 88 2.45 11.39 17.32
CA LEU A 88 1.85 11.52 18.64
C LEU A 88 2.79 11.01 19.74
N LEU A 89 3.42 9.85 19.53
CA LEU A 89 4.43 9.29 20.43
C LEU A 89 5.58 10.28 20.68
N ALA A 90 6.14 10.87 19.62
CA ALA A 90 7.21 11.86 19.74
C ALA A 90 6.77 13.08 20.57
N VAL A 91 5.55 13.59 20.36
CA VAL A 91 5.00 14.72 21.13
C VAL A 91 4.81 14.35 22.60
N VAL A 92 4.25 13.18 22.92
CA VAL A 92 4.06 12.72 24.30
C VAL A 92 5.40 12.58 25.01
N VAL A 93 6.39 11.95 24.38
CA VAL A 93 7.74 11.80 24.94
C VAL A 93 8.42 13.15 25.15
N TYR A 94 8.23 14.10 24.23
CA TYR A 94 8.73 15.46 24.39
C TYR A 94 8.14 16.17 25.62
N LEU A 95 6.83 16.03 25.88
CA LEU A 95 6.20 16.59 27.08
C LEU A 95 6.80 16.00 28.36
N TYR A 96 7.00 14.68 28.43
CA TYR A 96 7.69 14.03 29.54
C TYR A 96 9.14 14.51 29.69
N THR A 97 9.82 14.76 28.58
CA THR A 97 11.19 15.29 28.59
C THR A 97 11.24 16.70 29.19
N VAL A 98 10.31 17.59 28.83
CA VAL A 98 10.25 18.96 29.39
C VAL A 98 10.04 18.92 30.90
N VAL A 99 9.17 18.03 31.39
CA VAL A 99 8.93 17.84 32.82
C VAL A 99 10.18 17.31 33.51
N ALA A 100 10.81 16.26 32.96
CA ALA A 100 12.05 15.70 33.48
C ALA A 100 13.20 16.73 33.52
N PHE A 101 13.36 17.52 32.46
CA PHE A 101 14.41 18.52 32.33
C PHE A 101 14.29 19.65 33.36
N ASN A 102 13.07 20.11 33.65
CA ASN A 102 12.85 21.21 34.59
C ASN A 102 12.81 20.76 36.06
N PHE A 103 12.23 19.59 36.35
CA PHE A 103 11.97 19.16 37.73
C PHE A 103 12.85 18.01 38.21
N PHE A 104 13.25 17.10 37.32
CA PHE A 104 13.93 15.85 37.69
C PHE A 104 15.38 15.77 37.19
N ARG A 105 15.97 16.88 36.73
CA ARG A 105 17.33 16.92 36.15
C ARG A 105 18.39 16.22 37.00
N LYS A 106 18.31 16.34 38.33
CA LYS A 106 19.25 15.73 39.27
C LYS A 106 19.33 14.20 39.20
N PHE A 107 18.23 13.53 38.84
CA PHE A 107 18.16 12.07 38.78
C PHE A 107 18.80 11.48 37.53
N TYR A 108 19.04 12.30 36.50
CA TYR A 108 19.64 11.88 35.22
C TYR A 108 21.17 11.94 35.24
N ASN A 109 21.75 12.14 36.43
CA ASN A 109 23.19 12.20 36.63
C ASN A 109 23.70 10.81 37.01
N LYS A 110 24.05 9.98 36.02
CA LYS A 110 24.83 8.78 36.33
C LYS A 110 26.25 9.21 36.67
N SER A 111 26.60 9.19 37.95
CA SER A 111 28.01 9.29 38.36
C SER A 111 28.65 7.91 38.27
N GLU A 112 29.34 7.61 37.18
CA GLU A 112 30.32 6.51 37.20
C GLU A 112 31.56 6.97 37.98
N ASP A 113 32.10 6.05 38.78
CA ASP A 113 33.19 6.26 39.73
C ASP A 113 34.38 7.07 39.17
N GLY A 114 34.43 8.37 39.53
CA GLY A 114 35.66 9.17 39.50
C GLY A 114 35.94 10.01 38.25
N ASP A 115 35.14 9.91 37.18
CA ASP A 115 35.23 10.80 36.02
C ASP A 115 33.92 11.59 35.81
N THR A 116 33.99 12.65 34.98
CA THR A 116 32.92 13.65 34.78
C THR A 116 31.51 13.03 34.69
N PRO A 117 30.51 13.54 35.43
CA PRO A 117 29.16 12.97 35.42
C PRO A 117 28.58 12.97 34.00
N ASP A 118 28.06 11.84 33.55
CA ASP A 118 27.40 11.72 32.25
C ASP A 118 25.97 12.25 32.38
N MET A 119 25.84 13.57 32.33
CA MET A 119 24.59 14.30 32.54
C MET A 119 23.71 14.21 31.28
N LYS A 120 22.72 13.31 31.28
CA LYS A 120 21.83 13.11 30.13
C LYS A 120 20.87 14.28 29.87
N CYS A 121 20.62 15.11 30.89
CA CYS A 121 19.68 16.23 30.80
C CYS A 121 20.35 17.59 31.08
N ASP A 122 21.55 17.80 30.54
CA ASP A 122 22.18 19.13 30.49
C ASP A 122 21.65 19.98 29.33
N ASP A 123 21.58 19.39 28.14
CA ASP A 123 20.97 19.98 26.96
C ASP A 123 19.59 19.36 26.72
N MET A 124 18.62 20.20 26.34
CA MET A 124 17.25 19.77 26.06
C MET A 124 17.20 18.70 24.96
N LEU A 125 18.03 18.84 23.91
CA LEU A 125 18.08 17.88 22.81
C LEU A 125 18.64 16.52 23.28
N THR A 126 19.69 16.53 24.10
CA THR A 126 20.30 15.31 24.65
C THR A 126 19.32 14.58 25.56
N CYS A 127 18.58 15.32 26.41
CA CYS A 127 17.54 14.77 27.27
C CYS A 127 16.41 14.14 26.44
N TYR A 128 15.96 14.81 25.38
CA TYR A 128 14.90 14.30 24.48
C TYR A 128 15.34 13.05 23.73
N MET A 129 16.56 13.07 23.15
CA MET A 129 17.13 11.90 22.47
C MET A 129 17.29 10.72 23.42
N PHE A 130 17.67 10.96 24.69
CA PHE A 130 17.73 9.93 25.71
C PHE A 130 16.36 9.27 25.95
N HIS A 131 15.29 10.05 26.09
CA HIS A 131 13.94 9.50 26.27
C HIS A 131 13.43 8.76 25.03
N MET A 132 13.70 9.27 23.83
CA MET A 132 13.30 8.60 22.57
C MET A 132 14.07 7.30 22.33
N TYR A 133 15.37 7.27 22.62
CA TYR A 133 16.22 6.10 22.37
C TYR A 133 16.12 5.05 23.48
N VAL A 134 16.20 5.47 24.74
CA VAL A 134 16.19 4.56 25.89
C VAL A 134 14.79 4.40 26.44
N GLY A 135 14.09 5.50 26.73
CA GLY A 135 12.78 5.48 27.38
C GLY A 135 11.71 4.68 26.62
N VAL A 136 11.59 4.87 25.31
CA VAL A 136 10.61 4.14 24.47
C VAL A 136 11.02 2.67 24.23
N ARG A 137 12.32 2.36 24.29
CA ARG A 137 12.84 1.00 24.03
C ARG A 137 12.93 0.13 25.28
N ALA A 138 13.09 0.74 26.46
CA ALA A 138 13.13 0.05 27.72
C ALA A 138 11.75 -0.56 28.03
N GLY A 139 11.72 -1.88 28.25
CA GLY A 139 10.47 -2.63 28.40
C GLY A 139 9.64 -2.22 29.63
N GLY A 140 10.27 -1.72 30.69
CA GLY A 140 9.60 -1.18 31.89
C GLY A 140 9.46 0.35 31.90
N GLY A 141 9.84 1.03 30.81
CA GLY A 141 9.82 2.49 30.71
C GLY A 141 11.10 3.16 31.20
N ILE A 142 11.04 4.47 31.42
CA ILE A 142 12.23 5.30 31.71
C ILE A 142 12.81 5.05 33.12
N GLY A 143 12.02 4.54 34.06
CA GLY A 143 12.44 4.25 35.42
C GLY A 143 13.50 3.15 35.54
N ASP A 144 13.60 2.25 34.56
CA ASP A 144 14.60 1.16 34.56
C ASP A 144 16.04 1.68 34.39
N GLU A 145 16.21 2.90 33.88
CA GLU A 145 17.48 3.42 33.40
C GLU A 145 17.98 4.65 34.18
N ILE A 146 17.18 5.12 35.12
CA ILE A 146 17.43 6.28 35.98
C ILE A 146 17.66 5.78 37.41
N GLU A 147 18.37 6.54 38.23
CA GLU A 147 18.61 6.21 39.63
C GLU A 147 17.30 6.08 40.45
N ASP A 148 17.36 5.27 41.51
CA ASP A 148 16.24 4.99 42.40
C ASP A 148 15.76 6.28 43.10
N PRO A 149 14.45 6.61 43.07
CA PRO A 149 13.91 7.77 43.77
C PRO A 149 13.94 7.69 45.31
N ALA A 150 14.25 6.54 45.90
CA ALA A 150 14.15 6.31 47.34
C ALA A 150 14.98 7.32 48.17
N GLY A 151 14.31 8.05 49.06
CA GLY A 151 14.96 8.97 50.00
C GLY A 151 15.12 10.42 49.50
N ASP A 152 14.54 10.77 48.35
CA ASP A 152 14.50 12.15 47.84
C ASP A 152 13.18 12.88 48.17
N GLU A 153 13.23 14.21 48.31
CA GLU A 153 12.03 15.04 48.54
C GLU A 153 10.95 14.89 47.45
N TYR A 154 11.34 14.50 46.23
CA TYR A 154 10.42 14.31 45.10
C TYR A 154 10.06 12.85 44.81
N GLU A 155 10.33 11.91 45.74
CA GLU A 155 10.12 10.47 45.55
C GLU A 155 8.72 10.14 44.98
N ILE A 156 7.65 10.65 45.60
CA ILE A 156 6.26 10.39 45.18
C ILE A 156 6.01 10.91 43.76
N TYR A 157 6.50 12.12 43.44
CA TYR A 157 6.32 12.71 42.12
C TYR A 157 7.08 11.94 41.04
N ARG A 158 8.26 11.41 41.37
CA ARG A 158 9.09 10.60 40.47
C ARG A 158 8.43 9.25 40.19
N ILE A 159 7.88 8.59 41.20
CA ILE A 159 7.12 7.33 41.03
C ILE A 159 5.90 7.54 40.12
N ILE A 160 5.12 8.61 40.34
CA ILE A 160 3.97 8.94 39.49
C ILE A 160 4.42 9.18 38.04
N PHE A 161 5.52 9.91 37.84
CA PHE A 161 6.08 10.16 36.52
C PHE A 161 6.47 8.87 35.80
N ASP A 162 7.17 7.94 36.46
CA ASP A 162 7.60 6.68 35.85
C ASP A 162 6.42 5.76 35.50
N ILE A 163 5.45 5.61 36.41
CA ILE A 163 4.27 4.79 36.17
C ILE A 163 3.40 5.35 35.05
N THR A 164 3.20 6.67 35.00
CA THR A 164 2.43 7.30 33.93
C THR A 164 3.15 7.21 32.59
N PHE A 165 4.47 7.40 32.57
CA PHE A 165 5.27 7.20 31.36
C PHE A 165 5.13 5.76 30.84
N PHE A 166 5.32 4.76 31.70
CA PHE A 166 5.17 3.34 31.35
C PHE A 166 3.77 3.03 30.78
N PHE A 167 2.72 3.48 31.46
CA PHE A 167 1.34 3.19 31.04
C PHE A 167 1.00 3.85 29.69
N PHE A 168 1.28 5.15 29.53
CA PHE A 168 0.91 5.84 28.30
C PHE A 168 1.79 5.48 27.11
N VAL A 169 3.12 5.45 27.28
CA VAL A 169 4.06 5.26 26.17
C VAL A 169 4.20 3.78 25.82
N ILE A 170 4.48 2.93 26.81
CA ILE A 170 4.80 1.52 26.57
C ILE A 170 3.52 0.70 26.42
N VAL A 171 2.59 0.78 27.39
CA VAL A 171 1.39 -0.07 27.38
C VAL A 171 0.38 0.37 26.33
N ILE A 172 0.11 1.68 26.20
CA ILE A 172 -0.92 2.16 25.26
C ILE A 172 -0.33 2.43 23.87
N LEU A 173 0.62 3.37 23.73
CA LEU A 173 1.04 3.84 22.41
C LEU A 173 1.75 2.77 21.57
N LEU A 174 2.64 1.96 22.16
CA LEU A 174 3.27 0.86 21.41
C LEU A 174 2.26 -0.24 21.03
N ALA A 175 1.29 -0.53 21.90
CA ALA A 175 0.22 -1.49 21.60
C ALA A 175 -0.68 -1.01 20.45
N ILE A 176 -0.97 0.29 20.36
CA ILE A 176 -1.70 0.87 19.22
C ILE A 176 -0.91 0.66 17.92
N ILE A 177 0.41 0.92 17.91
CA ILE A 177 1.26 0.71 16.72
C ILE A 177 1.21 -0.76 16.26
N GLN A 178 1.35 -1.71 17.18
CA GLN A 178 1.24 -3.13 16.86
C GLN A 178 -0.17 -3.51 16.41
N GLY A 179 -1.20 -2.97 17.06
CA GLY A 179 -2.60 -3.19 16.72
C GLY A 179 -2.93 -2.74 15.29
N LEU A 180 -2.43 -1.57 14.85
CA LEU A 180 -2.62 -1.07 13.48
C LEU A 180 -2.04 -2.01 12.42
N ILE A 181 -0.92 -2.67 12.72
CA ILE A 181 -0.31 -3.64 11.80
C ILE A 181 -1.16 -4.91 11.73
N ILE A 182 -1.64 -5.41 12.87
CA ILE A 182 -2.50 -6.60 12.93
C ILE A 182 -3.81 -6.35 12.18
N ASP A 183 -4.42 -5.18 12.39
CA ASP A 183 -5.65 -4.77 11.72
C ASP A 183 -5.48 -4.72 10.19
N ALA A 184 -4.39 -4.15 9.71
CA ALA A 184 -4.07 -4.12 8.27
C ALA A 184 -3.91 -5.53 7.66
N PHE A 185 -3.34 -6.48 8.41
CA PHE A 185 -3.28 -7.88 7.97
C PHE A 185 -4.65 -8.54 7.95
N GLY A 186 -5.52 -8.23 8.91
CA GLY A 186 -6.91 -8.67 8.94
C GLY A 186 -7.68 -8.17 7.72
N GLU A 187 -7.65 -6.88 7.45
CA GLU A 187 -8.37 -6.25 6.34
C GLU A 187 -7.93 -6.82 4.97
N LEU A 188 -6.63 -6.95 4.71
CA LEU A 188 -6.13 -7.51 3.46
C LEU A 188 -6.56 -8.98 3.25
N ARG A 189 -6.74 -9.73 4.33
CA ARG A 189 -7.27 -11.09 4.27
C ARG A 189 -8.75 -11.08 3.92
N ASP A 190 -9.52 -10.22 4.57
CA ASP A 190 -10.97 -10.11 4.35
C ASP A 190 -11.28 -9.66 2.91
N GLN A 191 -10.50 -8.73 2.35
CA GLN A 191 -10.61 -8.33 0.94
C GLN A 191 -10.38 -9.49 -0.03
N GLN A 192 -9.41 -10.37 0.25
CA GLN A 192 -9.15 -11.54 -0.58
C GLN A 192 -10.28 -12.57 -0.49
N GLU A 193 -10.83 -12.79 0.70
CA GLU A 193 -11.96 -13.69 0.89
C GLU A 193 -13.21 -13.14 0.20
N GLN A 194 -13.48 -11.83 0.30
CA GLN A 194 -14.60 -11.19 -0.36
C GLN A 194 -14.55 -11.34 -1.89
N VAL A 195 -13.38 -11.15 -2.51
CA VAL A 195 -13.22 -11.32 -3.97
C VAL A 195 -13.48 -12.77 -4.40
N LYS A 196 -13.08 -13.73 -3.56
CA LYS A 196 -13.33 -15.15 -3.82
C LYS A 196 -14.80 -15.49 -3.68
N GLU A 197 -15.44 -15.05 -2.60
CA GLU A 197 -16.86 -15.25 -2.35
C GLU A 197 -17.72 -14.62 -3.45
N ASP A 198 -17.41 -13.39 -3.88
CA ASP A 198 -18.16 -12.70 -4.94
C ASP A 198 -18.16 -13.48 -6.26
N LYS A 199 -17.03 -14.12 -6.59
CA LYS A 199 -16.91 -14.96 -7.78
C LYS A 199 -17.71 -16.26 -7.68
N GLU A 200 -17.87 -16.80 -6.48
CA GLU A 200 -18.56 -18.08 -6.24
C GLU A 200 -20.07 -17.91 -6.03
N THR A 201 -20.51 -16.73 -5.59
CA THR A 201 -21.89 -16.48 -5.15
C THR A 201 -22.76 -15.80 -6.20
N LYS A 202 -22.19 -15.04 -7.14
CA LYS A 202 -22.97 -14.34 -8.17
C LYS A 202 -22.24 -14.26 -9.50
N CYS A 203 -22.99 -14.11 -10.57
CA CYS A 203 -22.40 -13.87 -11.89
C CYS A 203 -21.93 -12.41 -11.99
N PHE A 204 -20.67 -12.19 -12.36
CA PHE A 204 -20.08 -10.84 -12.50
C PHE A 204 -20.82 -9.95 -13.52
N ILE A 205 -21.40 -10.54 -14.57
CA ILE A 205 -22.01 -9.79 -15.67
C ILE A 205 -23.46 -9.38 -15.35
N CYS A 206 -24.31 -10.35 -14.96
CA CYS A 206 -25.71 -10.06 -14.69
C CYS A 206 -26.05 -9.79 -13.22
N GLY A 207 -25.15 -10.13 -12.29
CA GLY A 207 -25.36 -9.90 -10.85
C GLY A 207 -26.36 -10.84 -10.18
N ILE A 208 -26.89 -11.85 -10.90
CA ILE A 208 -27.79 -12.85 -10.34
C ILE A 208 -26.98 -13.86 -9.51
N GLY A 209 -27.50 -14.25 -8.35
CA GLY A 209 -26.89 -15.18 -7.43
C GLY A 209 -26.90 -16.63 -7.93
N ASN A 210 -25.98 -17.44 -7.41
CA ASN A 210 -25.89 -18.87 -7.72
C ASN A 210 -27.14 -19.65 -7.26
N ASP A 211 -27.82 -19.17 -6.22
CA ASP A 211 -29.07 -19.70 -5.67
C ASP A 211 -30.17 -19.83 -6.73
N TYR A 212 -30.29 -18.85 -7.63
CA TYR A 212 -31.24 -18.90 -8.74
C TYR A 212 -30.85 -19.96 -9.77
N PHE A 213 -29.57 -20.04 -10.14
CA PHE A 213 -29.10 -20.93 -11.21
C PHE A 213 -29.04 -22.40 -10.78
N ASP A 214 -28.69 -22.66 -9.52
CA ASP A 214 -28.53 -24.00 -8.95
C ASP A 214 -29.87 -24.70 -8.65
N THR A 215 -31.00 -24.09 -9.05
CA THR A 215 -32.28 -24.79 -9.24
C THR A 215 -32.16 -25.97 -10.21
N VAL A 216 -31.18 -25.92 -11.13
CA VAL A 216 -30.79 -27.01 -12.02
C VAL A 216 -29.39 -27.48 -11.63
N PRO A 217 -29.10 -28.80 -11.66
CA PRO A 217 -27.77 -29.31 -11.34
C PRO A 217 -26.67 -28.65 -12.16
N HIS A 218 -25.63 -28.14 -11.50
CA HIS A 218 -24.51 -27.40 -12.12
C HIS A 218 -24.94 -26.19 -12.95
N GLY A 219 -26.06 -25.56 -12.60
CA GLY A 219 -26.61 -24.42 -13.32
C GLY A 219 -25.69 -23.20 -13.31
N PHE A 220 -25.12 -22.84 -12.15
CA PHE A 220 -24.24 -21.68 -12.05
C PHE A 220 -22.92 -21.84 -12.83
N GLU A 221 -22.33 -23.04 -12.78
CA GLU A 221 -21.12 -23.35 -13.54
C GLU A 221 -21.38 -23.29 -15.06
N THR A 222 -22.51 -23.84 -15.50
CA THR A 222 -22.92 -23.77 -16.91
C THR A 222 -23.14 -22.32 -17.34
N HIS A 223 -23.83 -21.51 -16.53
CA HIS A 223 -24.08 -20.10 -16.80
C HIS A 223 -22.77 -19.31 -16.98
N THR A 224 -21.81 -19.50 -16.08
CA THR A 224 -20.53 -18.77 -16.13
C THR A 224 -19.59 -19.25 -17.24
N LEU A 225 -19.67 -20.51 -17.68
CA LEU A 225 -18.80 -21.05 -18.73
C LEU A 225 -19.38 -20.91 -20.15
N GLN A 226 -20.69 -21.07 -20.32
CA GLN A 226 -21.36 -21.14 -21.62
C GLN A 226 -22.11 -19.85 -21.98
N GLU A 227 -22.77 -19.20 -21.01
CA GLU A 227 -23.59 -18.01 -21.26
C GLU A 227 -22.77 -16.73 -21.03
N HIS A 228 -22.39 -16.44 -19.79
CA HIS A 228 -21.68 -15.23 -19.37
C HIS A 228 -20.19 -15.49 -19.15
N ASN A 229 -19.53 -16.11 -20.12
CA ASN A 229 -18.09 -16.30 -20.08
C ASN A 229 -17.37 -14.97 -20.31
N LEU A 230 -16.61 -14.51 -19.30
CA LEU A 230 -15.87 -13.25 -19.35
C LEU A 230 -14.93 -13.12 -20.56
N ALA A 231 -14.31 -14.24 -20.99
CA ALA A 231 -13.39 -14.21 -22.13
C ALA A 231 -14.11 -14.00 -23.46
N ASN A 232 -15.34 -14.49 -23.61
CA ASN A 232 -16.11 -14.36 -24.84
C ASN A 232 -16.45 -12.89 -25.15
N TYR A 233 -16.67 -12.05 -24.13
CA TYR A 233 -16.87 -10.61 -24.33
C TYR A 233 -15.64 -9.94 -24.97
N LEU A 234 -14.43 -10.32 -24.54
CA LEU A 234 -13.19 -9.83 -25.13
C LEU A 234 -13.02 -10.32 -26.58
N PHE A 235 -13.26 -11.62 -26.81
CA PHE A 235 -13.17 -12.18 -28.16
C PHE A 235 -14.20 -11.59 -29.12
N PHE A 236 -15.41 -11.30 -28.65
CA PHE A 236 -16.44 -10.64 -29.45
C PHE A 236 -16.03 -9.21 -29.84
N LEU A 237 -15.43 -8.44 -28.93
CA LEU A 237 -14.89 -7.12 -29.26
C LEU A 237 -13.78 -7.21 -30.32
N MET A 238 -12.85 -8.16 -30.17
CA MET A 238 -11.80 -8.40 -31.16
C MET A 238 -12.36 -8.83 -32.53
N TYR A 239 -13.45 -9.61 -32.53
CA TYR A 239 -14.15 -10.03 -33.74
C TYR A 239 -14.75 -8.83 -34.48
N LEU A 240 -15.46 -7.94 -33.78
CA LEU A 240 -16.04 -6.73 -34.39
C LEU A 240 -14.97 -5.81 -34.99
N ILE A 241 -13.85 -5.61 -34.30
CA ILE A 241 -12.75 -4.75 -34.78
C ILE A 241 -12.12 -5.28 -36.08
N ASN A 242 -12.04 -6.60 -36.24
CA ASN A 242 -11.40 -7.23 -37.40
C ASN A 242 -12.37 -7.52 -38.56
N LYS A 243 -13.66 -7.24 -38.38
CA LYS A 243 -14.69 -7.48 -39.40
C LYS A 243 -15.01 -6.19 -40.14
N ASP A 244 -15.20 -6.29 -41.45
CA ASP A 244 -15.59 -5.14 -42.26
C ASP A 244 -16.98 -4.62 -41.84
N GLU A 245 -17.11 -3.30 -41.72
CA GLU A 245 -18.34 -2.64 -41.25
C GLU A 245 -19.56 -2.96 -42.14
N THR A 246 -19.34 -3.20 -43.44
CA THR A 246 -20.39 -3.59 -44.38
C THR A 246 -20.90 -5.02 -44.19
N GLU A 247 -20.14 -5.87 -43.50
CA GLU A 247 -20.49 -7.27 -43.23
C GLU A 247 -21.09 -7.48 -41.84
N HIS A 248 -21.24 -6.41 -41.06
CA HIS A 248 -21.88 -6.50 -39.76
C HIS A 248 -23.34 -6.94 -39.90
N THR A 249 -23.76 -7.90 -39.07
CA THR A 249 -25.17 -8.23 -38.91
C THR A 249 -25.91 -7.10 -38.18
N GLY A 250 -27.24 -7.15 -38.13
CA GLY A 250 -28.03 -6.12 -37.45
C GLY A 250 -27.71 -5.98 -35.96
N GLN A 251 -27.48 -7.11 -35.27
CA GLN A 251 -27.12 -7.11 -33.85
C GLN A 251 -25.68 -6.62 -33.64
N GLU A 252 -24.74 -7.05 -34.48
CA GLU A 252 -23.35 -6.58 -34.45
C GLU A 252 -23.25 -5.07 -34.66
N SER A 253 -23.97 -4.55 -35.67
CA SER A 253 -24.02 -3.12 -35.97
C SER A 253 -24.57 -2.30 -34.80
N TYR A 254 -25.58 -2.83 -34.11
CA TYR A 254 -26.17 -2.19 -32.94
C TYR A 254 -25.17 -2.07 -31.78
N VAL A 255 -24.47 -3.17 -31.44
CA VAL A 255 -23.44 -3.15 -30.39
C VAL A 255 -22.25 -2.27 -30.80
N TRP A 256 -21.83 -2.32 -32.06
CA TRP A 256 -20.74 -1.48 -32.57
C TRP A 256 -21.06 0.01 -32.45
N LYS A 257 -22.29 0.41 -32.78
CA LYS A 257 -22.76 1.79 -32.59
C LYS A 257 -22.68 2.20 -31.12
N MET A 258 -23.22 1.40 -30.20
CA MET A 258 -23.16 1.71 -28.77
C MET A 258 -21.74 1.77 -28.22
N TYR A 259 -20.85 0.90 -28.71
CA TYR A 259 -19.44 0.94 -28.35
C TYR A 259 -18.78 2.26 -28.77
N GLN A 260 -19.06 2.76 -29.98
CA GLN A 260 -18.59 4.07 -30.44
C GLN A 260 -19.17 5.22 -29.62
N GLU A 261 -20.44 5.13 -29.24
CA GLU A 261 -21.14 6.10 -28.40
C GLU A 261 -20.73 6.02 -26.92
N ARG A 262 -19.90 5.03 -26.53
CA ARG A 262 -19.53 4.74 -25.13
C ARG A 262 -20.75 4.49 -24.23
N CYS A 263 -21.81 3.92 -24.81
CA CYS A 263 -23.00 3.47 -24.09
C CYS A 263 -22.91 1.97 -23.79
N TRP A 264 -23.18 1.56 -22.55
CA TRP A 264 -22.97 0.19 -22.05
C TRP A 264 -24.27 -0.54 -21.71
N GLU A 265 -25.42 -0.04 -22.17
CA GLU A 265 -26.75 -0.60 -21.87
C GLU A 265 -26.99 -2.00 -22.48
N PHE A 266 -26.15 -2.45 -23.41
CA PHE A 266 -26.26 -3.78 -24.01
C PHE A 266 -25.83 -4.93 -23.09
N PHE A 267 -25.22 -4.64 -21.93
CA PHE A 267 -24.92 -5.68 -20.95
C PHE A 267 -26.21 -6.13 -20.22
N PRO A 268 -26.38 -7.44 -19.97
CA PRO A 268 -27.59 -7.97 -19.34
C PRO A 268 -27.55 -7.80 -17.80
N ALA A 269 -27.41 -6.56 -17.32
CA ALA A 269 -27.35 -6.29 -15.89
C ALA A 269 -28.72 -6.50 -15.22
N GLY A 270 -28.79 -7.40 -14.23
CA GLY A 270 -30.01 -7.74 -13.48
C GLY A 270 -30.90 -8.82 -14.12
N ASP A 271 -30.54 -9.31 -15.31
CA ASP A 271 -31.32 -10.29 -16.04
C ASP A 271 -30.43 -11.27 -16.83
N CYS A 272 -31.00 -12.38 -17.29
CA CYS A 272 -30.31 -13.32 -18.17
C CYS A 272 -31.33 -14.04 -19.06
N PHE A 273 -30.84 -14.68 -20.12
CA PHE A 273 -31.71 -15.36 -21.09
C PHE A 273 -32.70 -16.30 -20.42
N ARG A 274 -32.25 -17.18 -19.53
CA ARG A 274 -33.13 -18.13 -18.84
C ARG A 274 -34.23 -17.44 -18.01
N LYS A 275 -33.89 -16.39 -17.26
CA LYS A 275 -34.82 -15.67 -16.39
C LYS A 275 -35.90 -14.94 -17.18
N GLN A 276 -35.54 -14.34 -18.31
CA GLN A 276 -36.49 -13.67 -19.19
C GLN A 276 -37.49 -14.63 -19.87
N TYR A 277 -37.08 -15.88 -20.13
CA TYR A 277 -37.89 -16.87 -20.85
C TYR A 277 -38.43 -18.00 -19.97
N GLU A 278 -38.33 -17.87 -18.64
CA GLU A 278 -38.66 -18.94 -17.70
C GLU A 278 -40.12 -19.41 -17.83
N ASP A 279 -41.08 -18.48 -17.93
CA ASP A 279 -42.51 -18.76 -18.08
C ASP A 279 -42.90 -19.34 -19.45
N GLN A 280 -42.01 -19.25 -20.45
CA GLN A 280 -42.28 -19.70 -21.82
C GLN A 280 -41.66 -21.07 -22.13
N LEU A 281 -40.63 -21.46 -21.37
CA LEU A 281 -39.84 -22.67 -21.58
C LEU A 281 -40.09 -23.76 -20.53
N ASN A 282 -40.61 -23.40 -19.35
CA ASN A 282 -41.12 -24.33 -18.33
C ASN A 282 -42.61 -24.63 -18.53
#